data_AF-A0A379VL98-F1
#
_entry.id   AF-A0A379VL98-F1
#
_cell.length_a   1.000
_cell.length_b   1.000
_cell.length_c   1.000
_cell.angle_alpha   90.00
_cell.angle_beta   90.00
_cell.angle_gamma   90.00
#
_symmetry.space_group_name_H-M   'P 1'
#
loop_
_entity.id
_entity.type
_entity.pdbx_description
1 polymer ?
#
loop_
_entity_poly.entity_id
_entity_poly.type
_entity_poly.pdbx_seq_one_letter_code
_entity_poly.pdbx_strand_id
1 'polypeptide(L)'
;MKGRWAKYVATGVMLAMLAACSSKPTDRGQQYKDGKFTQPFSLVNQPDAVGAPINAGDFAEQVNQIRSASPRLYTNQSNVYNAVQNCYVPEAIRALCVSLVSMPWQMEGTDNYGNVQFTGYYTPVVQARHTRQGAFQYLSIVCAKTRTLTVPRSDLRRRAER
;
A
#
# COMPACT_ATOMS: atom_id res chain seq x y z
N MET A 1 49.93 -30.35 13.08
CA MET A 1 48.67 -29.91 13.74
C MET A 1 48.23 -28.48 13.38
N LYS A 2 49.14 -27.53 13.05
CA LYS A 2 48.79 -26.13 12.73
C LYS A 2 47.97 -25.92 11.43
N GLY A 3 48.21 -26.73 10.39
CA GLY A 3 47.54 -26.59 9.08
C GLY A 3 46.06 -27.01 9.04
N ARG A 4 45.58 -27.82 9.99
CA ARG A 4 44.15 -28.18 10.07
C ARG A 4 43.33 -27.05 10.71
N TRP A 5 43.90 -26.38 11.72
CA TRP A 5 43.29 -25.23 12.38
C TRP A 5 43.07 -24.05 11.43
N ALA A 6 44.06 -23.72 10.61
CA ALA A 6 43.94 -22.68 9.59
C ALA A 6 42.81 -22.97 8.58
N LYS A 7 42.61 -24.24 8.21
CA LYS A 7 41.51 -24.65 7.31
C LYS A 7 40.15 -24.45 7.97
N TYR A 8 39.98 -24.84 9.24
CA TYR A 8 38.71 -24.64 9.95
C TYR A 8 38.37 -23.17 10.14
N VAL A 9 39.36 -22.32 10.44
CA VAL A 9 39.15 -20.87 10.56
C VAL A 9 38.77 -20.26 9.21
N ALA A 10 39.47 -20.63 8.13
CA ALA A 10 39.16 -20.13 6.78
C ALA A 10 37.74 -20.54 6.33
N THR A 11 37.34 -21.81 6.58
CA THR A 11 35.99 -22.28 6.28
C THR A 11 34.93 -21.56 7.13
N GLY A 12 35.22 -21.31 8.41
CA GLY A 12 34.31 -20.55 9.29
C GLY A 12 34.10 -19.11 8.83
N VAL A 13 35.18 -18.41 8.42
CA VAL A 13 35.10 -17.06 7.85
C VAL A 13 34.29 -17.05 6.55
N MET A 14 34.52 -18.04 5.67
CA MET A 14 33.78 -18.16 4.42
C MET A 14 32.27 -18.36 4.67
N LEU A 15 31.90 -19.24 5.61
CA LEU A 15 30.51 -19.46 6.01
C LEU A 15 29.86 -18.22 6.64
N ALA A 16 30.61 -17.47 7.46
CA ALA A 16 30.12 -16.22 8.04
C ALA A 16 29.88 -15.14 6.98
N MET A 17 30.77 -15.03 5.97
CA MET A 17 30.57 -14.12 4.84
C MET A 17 29.37 -14.51 3.97
N LEU A 18 29.18 -15.81 3.72
CA LEU A 18 28.01 -16.33 2.98
C LEU A 18 26.69 -16.01 3.70
N ALA A 19 26.64 -16.14 5.03
CA ALA A 19 25.46 -15.80 5.82
C ALA A 19 25.20 -14.28 5.88
N ALA A 20 26.24 -13.44 5.77
CA ALA A 20 26.11 -11.99 5.81
C ALA A 20 25.61 -11.37 4.48
N CYS A 21 25.70 -12.08 3.35
CA CYS A 21 25.36 -11.52 2.04
C CYS A 21 23.88 -11.67 1.61
N SER A 22 23.02 -12.31 2.40
CA SER A 22 21.59 -12.48 2.05
C SER A 22 20.67 -12.06 3.19
N SER A 23 20.51 -10.74 3.36
CA SER A 23 19.50 -10.19 4.27
C SER A 23 18.15 -10.09 3.54
N LYS A 24 17.19 -10.90 3.99
CA LYS A 24 15.78 -10.86 3.56
C LYS A 24 14.91 -10.50 4.77
N PRO A 25 14.80 -9.20 5.11
CA PRO A 25 14.09 -8.77 6.32
C PRO A 25 12.60 -9.07 6.21
N THR A 26 11.97 -9.57 7.28
CA THR A 26 10.54 -9.90 7.35
C THR A 26 9.80 -9.10 8.44
N ASP A 27 10.46 -8.07 8.98
CA ASP A 27 10.02 -7.25 10.13
C ASP A 27 8.76 -6.42 9.85
N ARG A 28 8.44 -6.16 8.59
CA ARG A 28 7.30 -5.35 8.12
C ARG A 28 6.31 -6.17 7.29
N GLY A 29 6.34 -7.49 7.44
CA GLY A 29 5.46 -8.41 6.71
C GLY A 29 5.94 -8.73 5.29
N GLN A 30 7.20 -8.45 4.96
CA GLN A 30 7.79 -8.90 3.70
C GLN A 30 7.76 -10.44 3.60
N GLN A 31 7.53 -10.95 2.40
CA GLN A 31 7.50 -12.36 2.07
C GLN A 31 8.45 -12.63 0.89
N TYR A 32 8.98 -13.86 0.85
CA TYR A 32 9.99 -14.27 -0.15
C TYR A 32 9.65 -15.63 -0.78
N LYS A 33 8.38 -16.01 -0.76
CA LYS A 33 7.85 -17.30 -1.22
C LYS A 33 7.51 -17.33 -2.72
N ASP A 34 7.26 -16.16 -3.32
CA ASP A 34 6.82 -16.03 -4.73
C ASP A 34 7.98 -15.99 -5.74
N GLY A 35 9.23 -16.05 -5.26
CA GLY A 35 10.41 -15.90 -6.10
C GLY A 35 10.70 -14.44 -6.44
N LYS A 36 11.69 -14.22 -7.31
CA LYS A 36 12.12 -12.89 -7.74
C LYS A 36 11.43 -12.52 -9.05
N PHE A 37 10.79 -11.38 -9.07
CA PHE A 37 10.19 -10.79 -10.26
C PHE A 37 11.24 -10.02 -11.08
N THR A 38 11.12 -10.07 -12.41
CA THR A 38 12.01 -9.38 -13.36
C THR A 38 11.29 -8.29 -14.15
N GLN A 39 10.01 -8.08 -13.87
CA GLN A 39 9.14 -7.14 -14.57
C GLN A 39 8.13 -6.56 -13.57
N PRO A 40 7.66 -5.31 -13.76
CA PRO A 40 6.76 -4.65 -12.82
C PRO A 40 5.45 -5.39 -12.54
N PHE A 41 4.92 -6.07 -13.55
CA PHE A 41 3.69 -6.86 -13.48
C PHE A 41 3.90 -8.23 -14.11
N SER A 42 3.63 -9.28 -13.35
CA SER A 42 3.73 -10.67 -13.82
C SER A 42 2.38 -11.35 -13.78
N LEU A 43 1.94 -11.86 -14.92
CA LEU A 43 0.73 -12.67 -15.01
C LEU A 43 0.93 -13.99 -14.26
N VAL A 44 0.06 -14.29 -13.31
CA VAL A 44 0.07 -15.55 -12.56
C VAL A 44 -1.18 -16.37 -12.89
N ASN A 45 -1.08 -17.69 -12.75
CA ASN A 45 -2.25 -18.56 -12.98
C ASN A 45 -3.24 -18.47 -11.82
N GLN A 46 -2.74 -18.28 -10.59
CA GLN A 46 -3.54 -18.11 -9.39
C GLN A 46 -2.76 -17.26 -8.38
N PRO A 47 -3.37 -16.23 -7.77
CA PRO A 47 -2.74 -15.48 -6.69
C PRO A 47 -2.44 -16.36 -5.49
N ASP A 48 -1.27 -16.21 -4.88
CA ASP A 48 -0.94 -16.84 -3.59
C ASP A 48 -1.61 -16.06 -2.43
N ALA A 49 -2.94 -16.16 -2.38
CA ALA A 49 -3.79 -15.58 -1.35
C ALA A 49 -4.74 -16.64 -0.79
N VAL A 50 -4.96 -16.59 0.52
CA VAL A 50 -5.82 -17.55 1.24
C VAL A 50 -7.16 -16.90 1.57
N GLY A 51 -8.25 -17.64 1.34
CA GLY A 51 -9.60 -17.21 1.69
C GLY A 51 -10.27 -16.33 0.65
N ALA A 52 -11.36 -15.67 1.05
CA ALA A 52 -12.09 -14.69 0.24
C ALA A 52 -11.87 -13.27 0.80
N PRO A 53 -11.98 -12.22 -0.03
CA PRO A 53 -11.89 -10.85 0.47
C PRO A 53 -13.01 -10.57 1.49
N ILE A 54 -12.64 -9.96 2.61
CA ILE A 54 -13.55 -9.72 3.75
C ILE A 54 -14.43 -8.48 3.60
N ASN A 55 -14.11 -7.59 2.64
CA ASN A 55 -14.70 -6.26 2.47
C ASN A 55 -15.56 -6.15 1.20
N ALA A 56 -16.26 -7.24 0.83
CA ALA A 56 -17.09 -7.29 -0.36
C ALA A 56 -18.20 -6.21 -0.37
N GLY A 57 -18.82 -5.97 0.80
CA GLY A 57 -19.83 -4.92 0.99
C GLY A 57 -19.27 -3.52 0.72
N ASP A 58 -18.14 -3.18 1.37
CA ASP A 58 -17.46 -1.89 1.20
C ASP A 58 -17.00 -1.68 -0.25
N PHE A 59 -16.53 -2.73 -0.92
CA PHE A 59 -16.19 -2.67 -2.34
C PHE A 59 -17.41 -2.33 -3.21
N ALA A 60 -18.57 -2.93 -2.95
CA ALA A 60 -19.80 -2.63 -3.68
C ALA A 60 -20.25 -1.17 -3.44
N GLU A 61 -20.16 -0.69 -2.19
CA GLU A 61 -20.42 0.72 -1.87
C GLU A 61 -19.46 1.65 -2.62
N GLN A 62 -18.16 1.34 -2.60
CA GLN A 62 -17.14 2.12 -3.30
C GLN A 62 -17.41 2.21 -4.81
N VAL A 63 -17.84 1.12 -5.45
CA VAL A 63 -18.22 1.11 -6.87
C VAL A 63 -19.45 1.99 -7.12
N ASN A 64 -20.44 1.99 -6.22
CA ASN A 64 -21.60 2.87 -6.31
C ASN A 64 -21.21 4.35 -6.16
N GLN A 65 -20.28 4.68 -5.27
CA GLN A 65 -19.73 6.04 -5.15
C GLN A 65 -19.05 6.48 -6.45
N ILE A 66 -18.26 5.60 -7.09
CA ILE A 66 -17.63 5.89 -8.38
C ILE A 66 -18.69 6.12 -9.47
N ARG A 67 -19.74 5.28 -9.52
CA ARG A 67 -20.84 5.41 -10.48
C ARG A 67 -21.52 6.78 -10.38
N SER A 68 -21.81 7.25 -9.17
CA SER A 68 -22.48 8.52 -8.94
C SER A 68 -21.56 9.73 -9.11
N ALA A 69 -20.35 9.68 -8.54
CA ALA A 69 -19.43 10.83 -8.51
C ALA A 69 -18.57 10.96 -9.78
N SER A 70 -18.30 9.86 -10.49
CA SER A 70 -17.49 9.85 -11.72
C SER A 70 -18.03 8.85 -12.76
N PRO A 71 -19.17 9.16 -13.41
CA PRO A 71 -19.82 8.24 -14.35
C PRO A 71 -18.90 7.82 -15.51
N ARG A 72 -18.03 8.71 -15.99
CA ARG A 72 -17.07 8.39 -17.06
C ARG A 72 -16.06 7.33 -16.63
N LEU A 73 -15.52 7.43 -15.42
CA LEU A 73 -14.61 6.42 -14.87
C LEU A 73 -15.33 5.09 -14.69
N TYR A 74 -16.58 5.14 -14.19
CA TYR A 74 -17.40 3.96 -14.05
C TYR A 74 -17.61 3.23 -15.37
N THR A 75 -18.06 3.94 -16.42
CA THR A 75 -18.31 3.32 -17.73
C THR A 75 -17.07 2.65 -18.30
N ASN A 76 -15.90 3.31 -18.23
CA ASN A 76 -14.65 2.77 -18.74
C ASN A 76 -14.21 1.48 -18.03
N GLN A 77 -14.49 1.34 -16.74
CA GLN A 77 -14.03 0.21 -15.92
C GLN A 77 -15.16 -0.76 -15.54
N SER A 78 -16.37 -0.55 -16.06
CA SER A 78 -17.58 -1.28 -15.68
C SER A 78 -17.45 -2.79 -15.83
N ASN A 79 -16.79 -3.25 -16.90
CA ASN A 79 -16.50 -4.67 -17.12
C ASN A 79 -15.70 -5.29 -15.97
N VAL A 80 -14.69 -4.59 -15.45
CA VAL A 80 -13.86 -5.05 -14.33
C VAL A 80 -14.68 -5.08 -13.04
N TYR A 81 -15.42 -4.02 -12.74
CA TYR A 81 -16.25 -3.96 -11.53
C TYR A 81 -17.30 -5.07 -11.52
N ASN A 82 -17.99 -5.29 -12.64
CA ASN A 82 -19.01 -6.34 -12.76
C ASN A 82 -18.38 -7.74 -12.63
N ALA A 83 -17.21 -7.99 -13.24
CA ALA A 83 -16.51 -9.27 -13.11
C ALA A 83 -16.12 -9.57 -11.65
N VAL A 84 -15.58 -8.57 -10.93
CA VAL A 84 -15.20 -8.71 -9.53
C VAL A 84 -16.43 -8.85 -8.61
N GLN A 85 -17.53 -8.13 -8.88
CA GLN A 85 -18.78 -8.26 -8.10
C GLN A 85 -19.43 -9.64 -8.27
N ASN A 86 -19.47 -10.15 -9.50
CA ASN A 86 -19.95 -11.51 -9.80
C ASN A 86 -19.07 -12.59 -9.15
N CYS A 87 -17.88 -12.23 -8.69
CA CYS A 87 -16.95 -13.13 -8.02
C CYS A 87 -17.20 -13.37 -6.53
N TYR A 88 -18.10 -12.60 -5.92
CA TYR A 88 -18.46 -12.76 -4.50
C TYR A 88 -19.63 -13.74 -4.27
N VAL A 89 -19.92 -14.60 -5.24
CA VAL A 89 -20.96 -15.65 -5.18
C VAL A 89 -20.42 -16.89 -4.43
N PRO A 90 -21.26 -17.76 -3.80
CA PRO A 90 -20.81 -18.80 -2.87
C PRO A 90 -19.67 -19.71 -3.38
N GLU A 91 -18.96 -20.28 -2.40
CA GLU A 91 -17.67 -20.98 -2.45
C GLU A 91 -17.38 -21.89 -3.65
N ALA A 92 -18.40 -22.50 -4.26
CA ALA A 92 -18.27 -23.40 -5.40
C ALA A 92 -17.78 -22.71 -6.71
N ILE A 93 -17.85 -21.38 -6.82
CA ILE A 93 -17.42 -20.62 -8.02
C ILE A 93 -16.05 -19.92 -7.81
N ARG A 94 -15.43 -20.08 -6.64
CA ARG A 94 -14.19 -19.36 -6.26
C ARG A 94 -12.96 -19.71 -7.10
N ALA A 95 -12.84 -20.97 -7.57
CA ALA A 95 -11.79 -21.37 -8.51
C ALA A 95 -12.00 -20.76 -9.92
N LEU A 96 -13.26 -20.53 -10.29
CA LEU A 96 -13.64 -19.88 -11.55
C LEU A 96 -13.34 -18.38 -11.52
N CYS A 97 -13.29 -17.76 -10.34
CA CYS A 97 -13.01 -16.33 -10.19
C CYS A 97 -11.63 -15.87 -10.62
N VAL A 98 -10.63 -16.71 -10.40
CA VAL A 98 -9.26 -16.48 -10.89
C VAL A 98 -9.20 -16.48 -12.42
N SER A 99 -10.07 -17.27 -13.08
CA SER A 99 -10.22 -17.26 -14.54
C SER A 99 -11.14 -16.16 -15.08
N LEU A 100 -12.13 -15.72 -14.29
CA LEU A 100 -13.15 -14.72 -14.69
C LEU A 100 -12.72 -13.27 -14.47
N VAL A 101 -11.95 -12.99 -13.40
CA VAL A 101 -11.23 -11.73 -13.23
C VAL A 101 -9.97 -11.82 -14.06
N SER A 102 -10.19 -11.79 -15.38
CA SER A 102 -9.19 -11.87 -16.45
C SER A 102 -7.80 -11.42 -16.00
N MET A 103 -6.88 -12.38 -15.91
CA MET A 103 -5.44 -12.18 -15.74
C MET A 103 -5.02 -11.49 -14.44
N PRO A 104 -4.77 -12.22 -13.34
CA PRO A 104 -4.19 -11.62 -12.15
C PRO A 104 -2.72 -11.24 -12.41
N TRP A 105 -2.47 -9.94 -12.50
CA TRP A 105 -1.13 -9.37 -12.66
C TRP A 105 -0.54 -9.05 -11.29
N GLN A 106 0.39 -9.88 -10.81
CA GLN A 106 1.10 -9.67 -9.56
C GLN A 106 2.18 -8.59 -9.72
N MET A 107 2.23 -7.65 -8.76
CA MET A 107 3.21 -6.56 -8.73
C MET A 107 4.55 -7.03 -8.15
N GLU A 108 5.68 -6.55 -8.70
CA GLU A 108 7.02 -6.94 -8.21
C GLU A 108 7.38 -6.39 -6.82
N GLY A 109 6.75 -5.29 -6.40
CA GLY A 109 7.03 -4.64 -5.11
C GLY A 109 8.33 -3.84 -5.07
N THR A 110 8.72 -3.38 -3.89
CA THR A 110 9.88 -2.48 -3.71
C THR A 110 11.23 -3.21 -3.76
N ASP A 111 11.24 -4.52 -3.49
CA ASP A 111 12.45 -5.36 -3.46
C ASP A 111 12.45 -6.46 -4.55
N ASN A 112 11.50 -6.41 -5.48
CA ASN A 112 11.29 -7.37 -6.55
C ASN A 112 10.91 -8.79 -6.09
N TYR A 113 10.38 -8.96 -4.87
CA TYR A 113 9.89 -10.24 -4.34
C TYR A 113 8.37 -10.26 -4.10
N GLY A 114 7.64 -9.30 -4.64
CA GLY A 114 6.19 -9.17 -4.45
C GLY A 114 5.80 -8.27 -3.27
N ASN A 115 6.77 -7.68 -2.57
CA ASN A 115 6.54 -6.86 -1.38
C ASN A 115 6.15 -5.43 -1.76
N VAL A 116 4.86 -5.22 -1.98
CA VAL A 116 4.30 -3.89 -2.24
C VAL A 116 4.29 -3.07 -0.96
N GLN A 117 4.82 -1.84 -1.03
CA GLN A 117 4.80 -0.92 0.10
C GLN A 117 3.39 -0.38 0.34
N PHE A 118 2.81 -0.73 1.47
CA PHE A 118 1.55 -0.16 1.94
C PHE A 118 1.81 1.01 2.91
N THR A 119 1.13 2.14 2.67
CA THR A 119 1.05 3.28 3.59
C THR A 119 -0.41 3.65 3.83
N GLY A 120 -0.68 4.41 4.88
CA GLY A 120 -2.04 4.81 5.25
C GLY A 120 -2.19 6.32 5.33
N TYR A 121 -3.35 6.81 4.90
CA TYR A 121 -3.84 8.15 5.20
C TYR A 121 -5.28 8.03 5.68
N TYR A 122 -5.75 9.01 6.44
CA TYR A 122 -7.12 9.11 6.90
C TYR A 122 -7.55 10.57 6.91
N THR A 123 -8.85 10.83 6.96
CA THR A 123 -9.39 12.19 7.12
C THR A 123 -9.42 12.53 8.62
N PRO A 124 -8.52 13.38 9.12
CA PRO A 124 -8.50 13.68 10.55
C PRO A 124 -9.69 14.56 10.95
N VAL A 125 -10.19 14.35 12.15
CA VAL A 125 -11.18 15.23 12.77
C VAL A 125 -10.45 16.26 13.62
N VAL A 126 -10.31 17.49 13.09
CA VAL A 126 -9.66 18.59 13.81
C VAL A 126 -10.66 19.25 14.76
N GLN A 127 -10.35 19.21 16.06
CA GLN A 127 -11.13 19.93 17.06
C GLN A 127 -10.73 21.41 17.10
N ALA A 128 -11.69 22.30 16.88
CA ALA A 128 -11.49 23.74 16.89
C ALA A 128 -12.62 24.46 17.64
N ARG A 129 -12.46 25.78 17.80
CA ARG A 129 -13.48 26.69 18.35
C ARG A 129 -13.57 27.91 17.45
N HIS A 130 -14.75 28.53 17.41
CA HIS A 130 -14.96 29.76 16.64
C HIS A 130 -14.17 30.95 17.18
N THR A 131 -13.93 30.98 18.49
CA THR A 131 -13.12 31.99 19.18
C THR A 131 -12.01 31.33 19.99
N ARG A 132 -10.92 32.08 20.22
CA ARG A 132 -9.78 31.59 21.02
C ARG A 132 -10.20 31.36 22.47
N GLN A 133 -9.99 30.15 22.97
CA GLN A 133 -10.29 29.80 24.37
C GLN A 133 -9.55 28.54 24.80
N GLY A 134 -9.06 28.51 26.05
CA GLY A 134 -8.33 27.36 26.59
C GLY A 134 -7.17 26.93 25.67
N ALA A 135 -7.14 25.65 25.30
CA ALA A 135 -6.14 25.08 24.39
C ALA A 135 -6.34 25.45 22.91
N PHE A 136 -7.49 26.03 22.53
CA PHE A 136 -7.84 26.37 21.15
C PHE A 136 -7.32 27.77 20.78
N GLN A 137 -6.00 27.90 20.64
CA GLN A 137 -5.33 29.17 20.31
C GLN A 137 -4.93 29.31 18.83
N TYR A 138 -4.86 28.18 18.11
CA TYR A 138 -4.35 28.12 16.74
C TYR A 138 -5.45 28.34 15.71
N LEU A 139 -5.22 29.27 14.78
CA LEU A 139 -6.16 29.60 13.72
C LEU A 139 -6.03 28.64 12.54
N SER A 140 -7.18 28.20 12.00
CA SER A 140 -7.26 27.60 10.66
C SER A 140 -7.53 28.71 9.64
N ILE A 141 -6.67 28.83 8.64
CA ILE A 141 -6.75 29.87 7.60
C ILE A 141 -7.38 29.24 6.35
N VAL A 142 -8.49 29.80 5.88
CA VAL A 142 -9.08 29.45 4.58
C VAL A 142 -8.25 30.08 3.47
N CYS A 143 -8.20 29.45 2.29
CA CYS A 143 -7.45 29.93 1.13
C CYS A 143 -7.60 31.45 0.96
N ALA A 144 -6.51 32.16 1.19
CA ALA A 144 -6.50 33.61 1.21
C ALA A 144 -6.34 34.15 -0.21
N LYS A 145 -6.84 35.37 -0.47
CA LYS A 145 -6.63 36.06 -1.76
C LYS A 145 -5.13 36.11 -2.09
N THR A 146 -4.83 36.10 -3.38
CA THR A 146 -3.55 35.78 -4.06
C THR A 146 -2.26 36.30 -3.41
N ARG A 147 -2.30 37.42 -2.67
CA ARG A 147 -1.15 38.01 -1.97
C ARG A 147 -0.65 37.22 -0.75
N THR A 148 -1.40 36.24 -0.25
CA THR A 148 -1.06 35.51 0.99
C THR A 148 -0.48 34.11 0.73
N LEU A 149 -0.54 33.62 -0.52
CA LEU A 149 -0.06 32.28 -0.91
C LEU A 149 1.48 32.17 -0.89
N THR A 150 2.18 33.31 -0.96
CA THR A 150 3.65 33.37 -0.95
C THR A 150 4.23 33.65 0.44
N VAL A 151 3.39 33.83 1.47
CA VAL A 151 3.86 34.16 2.83
C VAL A 151 4.35 32.89 3.52
N PRO A 152 5.61 32.85 4.01
CA PRO A 152 6.13 31.69 4.72
C PRO A 152 5.33 31.36 5.99
N ARG A 153 5.28 30.07 6.34
CA ARG A 153 4.56 29.59 7.54
C ARG A 153 4.99 30.32 8.83
N SER A 154 6.27 30.65 8.96
CA SER A 154 6.81 31.39 10.11
C SER A 154 6.19 32.79 10.25
N ASP A 155 5.95 33.47 9.15
CA ASP A 155 5.35 34.81 9.15
C ASP A 155 3.84 34.77 9.37
N LEU A 156 3.16 33.76 8.81
CA LEU A 156 1.75 33.51 9.11
C LEU A 156 1.52 33.25 10.60
N ARG A 157 2.41 32.47 11.24
CA ARG A 157 2.37 32.21 12.68
C ARG A 157 2.56 33.49 13.49
N ARG A 158 3.58 34.31 13.16
CA ARG A 158 3.81 35.61 13.83
C ARG A 158 2.64 36.58 13.68
N ARG A 159 1.91 36.52 12.57
CA ARG A 159 0.69 37.33 12.37
C ARG A 159 -0.48 36.80 13.17
N ALA A 160 -0.60 35.49 13.33
CA ALA A 160 -1.64 34.85 14.12
C ALA A 160 -1.42 35.02 15.64
N GLU A 161 -0.19 35.22 16.10
CA GLU A 161 0.14 35.42 17.53
C GLU A 161 -0.02 36.88 18.00
N ARG A 162 -0.27 37.82 17.08
CA ARG A 162 -0.70 39.20 17.41
C ARG A 162 -2.21 39.26 17.56
#